data_AF-A0A2N2F4Z7-F1
#
_entry.id   AF-A0A2N2F4Z7-F1
#
_cell.length_a   1.000
_cell.length_b   1.000
_cell.length_c   1.000
_cell.angle_alpha   90.00
_cell.angle_beta   90.00
_cell.angle_gamma   90.00
#
_symmetry.space_group_name_H-M   'P 1'
#
loop_
_entity.id
_entity.type
_entity.pdbx_description
1 polymer ?
#
loop_
_entity_poly.entity_id
_entity_poly.type
_entity_poly.pdbx_seq_one_letter_code
_entity_poly.pdbx_strand_id
1 'polypeptide(L)'
;MKHNTFFSSWLLGALVGVGITLASDSGVQRLTFQQAIGTVFTFDMLQGGFRIPGLSGTFRSTFPVSGVIDLSKGSAPYSPNTLVLERNLVLHDIATVSSLGNIMGAGYTLELPKSVELFPINITPDKCTFSNLTLVSSGNFTWQAPSITFSGSSTISGQGNCITLAPESIITVAAGATLLLQDITIKNLNSANIICASPSSTLLLKNATLELADNVTTWTGNIIVADESVCILKDKQWDFSGDSVLTVSGVTLWKDQAGASSIGNITGTINLINGGIILQQAFGNIRLMQSEIDVLQGFLRRRTIPSPRRR
;
A
#
# COMPACT_ATOMS: atom_id res chain seq x y z
N MET A 1 -39.13 6.08 -7.13
CA MET A 1 -39.38 5.04 -8.14
C MET A 1 -38.02 4.71 -8.76
N LYS A 2 -37.49 3.49 -8.60
CA LYS A 2 -36.20 3.13 -9.22
C LYS A 2 -36.46 2.80 -10.68
N HIS A 3 -35.92 3.60 -11.60
CA HIS A 3 -35.97 3.30 -13.03
C HIS A 3 -34.80 2.38 -13.36
N ASN A 4 -35.13 1.12 -13.67
CA ASN A 4 -34.17 0.16 -14.21
C ASN A 4 -34.34 0.16 -15.73
N THR A 5 -33.26 0.45 -16.45
CA THR A 5 -33.24 0.35 -17.92
C THR A 5 -32.37 -0.84 -18.29
N PHE A 6 -32.94 -1.79 -19.02
CA PHE A 6 -32.25 -2.98 -19.52
C PHE A 6 -31.99 -2.84 -21.02
N PHE A 7 -30.78 -3.21 -21.44
CA PHE A 7 -30.39 -3.30 -22.86
C PHE A 7 -29.94 -4.73 -23.15
N SER A 8 -30.40 -5.29 -24.27
CA SER A 8 -30.12 -6.68 -24.70
C SER A 8 -29.16 -6.76 -25.89
N SER A 9 -28.40 -5.70 -26.17
CA SER A 9 -27.49 -5.58 -27.31
C SER A 9 -26.31 -4.67 -26.98
N TRP A 10 -25.20 -4.82 -27.72
CA TRP A 10 -23.98 -4.01 -27.60
C TRP A 10 -24.28 -2.52 -27.43
N LEU A 11 -24.13 -2.05 -26.20
CA LEU A 11 -24.28 -0.64 -25.88
C LEU A 11 -22.90 0.03 -25.98
N LEU A 12 -22.71 0.85 -27.00
CA LEU A 12 -21.47 1.63 -27.16
C LEU A 12 -21.25 2.60 -25.99
N GLY A 13 -22.34 3.12 -25.41
CA GLY A 13 -22.32 3.82 -24.14
C GLY A 13 -23.69 4.28 -23.69
N ALA A 14 -23.87 4.46 -22.39
CA ALA A 14 -25.05 5.08 -21.81
C ALA A 14 -24.68 6.32 -21.02
N LEU A 15 -25.55 7.32 -21.19
CA LEU A 15 -25.57 8.53 -20.39
C LEU A 15 -26.58 8.36 -19.27
N VAL A 16 -26.13 8.46 -18.03
CA VAL A 16 -26.93 8.09 -16.86
C VAL A 16 -27.20 9.31 -16.01
N GLY A 17 -28.49 9.58 -15.77
CA GLY A 17 -28.96 10.58 -14.81
C GLY A 17 -28.88 10.08 -13.36
N VAL A 18 -29.22 10.95 -12.42
CA VAL A 18 -29.16 10.65 -10.98
C VAL A 18 -30.11 9.52 -10.61
N GLY A 19 -29.63 8.57 -9.81
CA GLY A 19 -30.45 7.48 -9.26
C GLY A 19 -30.87 6.41 -10.28
N ILE A 20 -30.33 6.45 -11.50
CA ILE A 20 -30.54 5.40 -12.50
C ILE A 20 -29.52 4.29 -12.27
N THR A 21 -30.03 3.06 -12.18
CA THR A 21 -29.21 1.85 -12.18
C THR A 21 -29.18 1.35 -13.62
N LEU A 22 -27.99 1.29 -14.21
CA LEU A 22 -27.83 0.61 -15.48
C LEU A 22 -27.69 -0.90 -15.27
N ALA A 23 -28.20 -1.65 -16.23
CA ALA A 23 -28.08 -3.09 -16.30
C ALA A 23 -27.87 -3.46 -17.77
N SER A 24 -26.77 -4.14 -18.08
CA SER A 24 -26.50 -4.68 -19.42
C SER A 24 -26.13 -6.14 -19.28
N ASP A 25 -26.70 -6.97 -20.15
CA ASP A 25 -26.43 -8.41 -20.29
C ASP A 25 -25.37 -8.71 -21.38
N SER A 26 -24.86 -7.65 -22.02
CA SER A 26 -23.85 -7.70 -23.07
C SER A 26 -22.80 -6.62 -22.81
N GLY A 27 -21.54 -6.90 -23.18
CA GLY A 27 -20.38 -6.07 -22.90
C GLY A 27 -20.62 -4.59 -23.18
N VAL A 28 -20.63 -3.77 -22.12
CA VAL A 28 -20.77 -2.32 -22.23
C VAL A 28 -19.40 -1.76 -22.55
N GLN A 29 -19.30 -1.00 -23.64
CA GLN A 29 -18.03 -0.39 -24.00
C GLN A 29 -17.69 0.78 -23.08
N ARG A 30 -18.60 1.69 -22.73
CA ARG A 30 -18.24 2.77 -21.77
C ARG A 30 -19.43 3.33 -21.03
N LEU A 31 -19.30 3.52 -19.72
CA LEU A 31 -20.29 4.23 -18.91
C LEU A 31 -19.85 5.65 -18.60
N THR A 32 -20.71 6.64 -18.87
CA THR A 32 -20.47 8.04 -18.49
C THR A 32 -21.69 8.59 -17.77
N PHE A 33 -21.54 8.94 -16.49
CA PHE A 33 -22.59 9.64 -15.73
C PHE A 33 -22.63 11.10 -16.15
N GLN A 34 -23.80 11.76 -16.17
CA GLN A 34 -23.87 13.19 -16.56
C GLN A 34 -23.98 14.15 -15.37
N GLN A 35 -24.20 13.64 -14.16
CA GLN A 35 -24.44 14.43 -12.95
C GLN A 35 -23.74 13.82 -11.72
N ALA A 36 -23.64 14.61 -10.66
CA ALA A 36 -22.70 14.45 -9.54
C ALA A 36 -22.86 13.21 -8.64
N ILE A 37 -23.89 12.38 -8.85
CA ILE A 37 -24.15 11.16 -8.07
C ILE A 37 -24.64 10.06 -9.01
N GLY A 38 -23.91 8.94 -9.08
CA GLY A 38 -24.26 7.78 -9.91
C GLY A 38 -23.87 6.45 -9.26
N THR A 39 -24.56 5.37 -9.62
CA THR A 39 -24.20 4.01 -9.20
C THR A 39 -23.84 3.17 -10.41
N VAL A 40 -22.62 2.63 -10.43
CA VAL A 40 -22.19 1.59 -11.35
C VAL A 40 -22.68 0.26 -10.82
N PHE A 41 -23.69 -0.29 -11.49
CA PHE A 41 -24.17 -1.64 -11.28
C PHE A 41 -24.10 -2.32 -12.66
N THR A 42 -23.50 -3.48 -12.76
CA THR A 42 -23.42 -4.19 -14.05
C THR A 42 -23.62 -5.68 -13.85
N PHE A 43 -24.14 -6.34 -14.89
CA PHE A 43 -24.33 -7.79 -14.94
C PHE A 43 -23.33 -8.46 -15.91
N ASP A 44 -22.36 -7.68 -16.40
CA ASP A 44 -21.29 -8.13 -17.28
C ASP A 44 -20.06 -7.21 -17.13
N MET A 45 -18.93 -7.63 -17.72
CA MET A 45 -17.66 -6.91 -17.78
C MET A 45 -17.82 -5.53 -18.45
N LEU A 46 -17.23 -4.51 -17.82
CA LEU A 46 -17.14 -3.17 -18.40
C LEU A 46 -15.90 -3.09 -19.29
N GLN A 47 -16.03 -3.30 -20.60
CA GLN A 47 -14.86 -3.50 -21.46
C GLN A 47 -14.05 -2.24 -21.75
N GLY A 48 -14.68 -1.07 -21.82
CA GLY A 48 -13.98 0.22 -22.02
C GLY A 48 -14.13 1.17 -20.83
N GLY A 49 -14.43 0.61 -19.66
CA GLY A 49 -14.33 1.28 -18.38
C GLY A 49 -15.51 2.18 -18.03
N PHE A 50 -15.28 3.10 -17.11
CA PHE A 50 -16.30 4.03 -16.65
C PHE A 50 -15.70 5.38 -16.28
N ARG A 51 -16.50 6.41 -16.46
CA ARG A 51 -16.21 7.78 -16.03
C ARG A 51 -17.32 8.24 -15.11
N ILE A 52 -16.96 8.78 -13.94
CA ILE A 52 -17.90 9.42 -13.02
C ILE A 52 -17.59 10.92 -13.01
N PRO A 53 -18.29 11.75 -13.80
CA PRO A 53 -18.15 13.21 -13.72
C PRO A 53 -18.93 13.75 -12.52
N GLY A 54 -18.23 14.25 -11.51
CA GLY A 54 -18.83 14.97 -10.38
C GLY A 54 -18.55 14.35 -9.02
N LEU A 55 -19.19 14.88 -7.97
CA LEU A 55 -18.70 14.77 -6.58
C LEU A 55 -18.54 13.33 -6.06
N SER A 56 -19.44 12.38 -6.38
CA SER A 56 -19.33 11.00 -5.90
C SER A 56 -20.04 9.97 -6.79
N GLY A 57 -19.60 8.72 -6.74
CA GLY A 57 -20.33 7.59 -7.32
C GLY A 57 -20.09 6.30 -6.55
N THR A 58 -20.96 5.32 -6.72
CA THR A 58 -20.89 4.02 -6.04
C THR A 58 -20.58 2.91 -7.04
N PHE A 59 -19.60 2.05 -6.75
CA PHE A 59 -19.33 0.84 -7.51
C PHE A 59 -19.92 -0.39 -6.81
N ARG A 60 -20.82 -1.10 -7.50
CA ARG A 60 -21.53 -2.27 -6.98
C ARG A 60 -21.60 -3.41 -7.99
N SER A 61 -20.62 -3.52 -8.90
CA SER A 61 -20.54 -4.65 -9.82
C SER A 61 -19.73 -5.80 -9.23
N THR A 62 -20.01 -7.03 -9.68
CA THR A 62 -19.21 -8.23 -9.40
C THR A 62 -18.27 -8.60 -10.55
N PHE A 63 -18.38 -7.90 -11.69
CA PHE A 63 -17.61 -8.21 -12.88
C PHE A 63 -16.36 -7.33 -12.96
N PRO A 64 -15.27 -7.86 -13.55
CA PRO A 64 -14.08 -7.07 -13.79
C PRO A 64 -14.36 -5.85 -14.68
N VAL A 65 -13.51 -4.85 -14.54
CA VAL A 65 -13.50 -3.64 -15.37
C VAL A 65 -12.24 -3.64 -16.23
N SER A 66 -12.42 -3.58 -17.53
CA SER A 66 -11.37 -3.28 -18.50
C SER A 66 -11.51 -1.85 -19.01
N GLY A 67 -10.49 -1.31 -19.67
CA GLY A 67 -10.54 0.01 -20.28
C GLY A 67 -10.37 1.18 -19.30
N VAL A 68 -10.80 2.38 -19.71
CA VAL A 68 -10.41 3.61 -19.02
C VAL A 68 -11.30 3.86 -17.79
N ILE A 69 -10.68 3.95 -16.62
CA ILE A 69 -11.30 4.50 -15.41
C ILE A 69 -10.89 5.96 -15.28
N ASP A 70 -11.90 6.83 -15.26
CA ASP A 70 -11.71 8.27 -15.15
C ASP A 70 -12.51 8.82 -13.97
N LEU A 71 -11.80 9.08 -12.87
CA LEU A 71 -12.32 9.72 -11.66
C LEU A 71 -11.96 11.22 -11.60
N SER A 72 -11.71 11.83 -12.77
CA SER A 72 -11.16 13.19 -12.87
C SER A 72 -12.08 14.19 -12.22
N LYS A 73 -11.47 15.21 -11.60
CA LYS A 73 -12.13 16.40 -11.06
C LYS A 73 -13.48 16.71 -11.72
N GLY A 74 -14.53 16.73 -10.90
CA GLY A 74 -15.84 17.25 -11.27
C GLY A 74 -15.79 18.74 -11.60
N SER A 75 -16.93 19.34 -11.91
CA SER A 75 -17.03 20.77 -12.27
C SER A 75 -16.53 21.75 -11.20
N ALA A 76 -16.37 21.32 -9.94
CA ALA A 76 -15.87 22.15 -8.85
C ALA A 76 -14.33 22.21 -8.83
N PRO A 77 -13.71 23.39 -8.64
CA PRO A 77 -12.30 23.58 -8.93
C PRO A 77 -11.30 22.81 -8.04
N TYR A 78 -11.69 22.19 -6.92
CA TYR A 78 -10.76 21.68 -5.90
C TYR A 78 -11.14 20.37 -5.19
N SER A 79 -12.15 19.63 -5.62
CA SER A 79 -12.54 18.38 -4.94
C SER A 79 -12.35 17.18 -5.89
N PRO A 80 -11.51 16.19 -5.53
CA PRO A 80 -11.47 14.94 -6.26
C PRO A 80 -12.84 14.24 -6.17
N ASN A 81 -13.24 13.56 -7.24
CA ASN A 81 -14.47 12.76 -7.21
C ASN A 81 -14.27 11.58 -6.26
N THR A 82 -15.33 11.15 -5.60
CA THR A 82 -15.24 10.03 -4.65
C THR A 82 -15.93 8.79 -5.20
N LEU A 83 -15.18 7.71 -5.37
CA LEU A 83 -15.73 6.39 -5.68
C LEU A 83 -15.94 5.60 -4.38
N VAL A 84 -17.19 5.27 -4.05
CA VAL A 84 -17.54 4.40 -2.93
C VAL A 84 -17.66 2.97 -3.42
N LEU A 85 -16.88 2.05 -2.85
CA LEU A 85 -16.98 0.64 -3.16
C LEU A 85 -18.04 -0.02 -2.28
N GLU A 86 -19.01 -0.69 -2.90
CA GLU A 86 -19.93 -1.63 -2.26
C GLU A 86 -19.61 -3.09 -2.63
N ARG A 87 -18.58 -3.29 -3.46
CA ARG A 87 -18.02 -4.56 -3.92
C ARG A 87 -16.55 -4.37 -4.30
N ASN A 88 -15.82 -5.47 -4.46
CA ASN A 88 -14.45 -5.43 -4.99
C ASN A 88 -14.44 -4.90 -6.42
N LEU A 89 -13.60 -3.91 -6.68
CA LEU A 89 -13.30 -3.41 -8.01
C LEU A 89 -12.07 -4.15 -8.54
N VAL A 90 -12.30 -5.14 -9.39
CA VAL A 90 -11.24 -5.92 -10.05
C VAL A 90 -10.99 -5.34 -11.43
N LEU A 91 -9.75 -4.92 -11.70
CA LEU A 91 -9.35 -4.37 -12.99
C LEU A 91 -8.75 -5.49 -13.88
N HIS A 92 -8.93 -5.44 -15.21
CA HIS A 92 -8.53 -6.51 -16.14
C HIS A 92 -7.92 -6.00 -17.48
N ASP A 93 -6.91 -6.73 -17.99
CA ASP A 93 -6.16 -6.62 -19.27
C ASP A 93 -5.57 -5.25 -19.64
N ILE A 94 -6.39 -4.22 -19.86
CA ILE A 94 -5.96 -2.88 -20.30
C ILE A 94 -6.77 -1.84 -19.54
N ALA A 95 -6.91 -2.05 -18.24
CA ALA A 95 -7.52 -1.07 -17.37
C ALA A 95 -6.53 0.07 -17.15
N THR A 96 -6.74 1.21 -17.83
CA THR A 96 -5.95 2.41 -17.58
C THR A 96 -6.71 3.30 -16.61
N VAL A 97 -6.05 3.69 -15.53
CA VAL A 97 -6.59 4.70 -14.62
C VAL A 97 -6.08 6.05 -15.12
N SER A 98 -6.87 6.72 -15.96
CA SER A 98 -6.47 7.99 -16.58
C SER A 98 -6.47 9.16 -15.61
N SER A 99 -7.21 9.02 -14.51
CA SER A 99 -7.20 9.93 -13.38
C SER A 99 -7.74 9.21 -12.14
N LEU A 100 -7.15 9.50 -10.99
CA LEU A 100 -7.70 9.08 -9.71
C LEU A 100 -8.48 10.21 -9.05
N GLY A 101 -9.49 9.78 -8.30
CA GLY A 101 -10.15 10.57 -7.27
C GLY A 101 -9.99 9.87 -5.91
N ASN A 102 -10.81 10.26 -4.95
CA ASN A 102 -10.90 9.52 -3.69
C ASN A 102 -11.53 8.15 -3.92
N ILE A 103 -11.09 7.17 -3.14
CA ILE A 103 -11.72 5.84 -3.09
C ILE A 103 -12.08 5.54 -1.64
N MET A 104 -13.36 5.34 -1.39
CA MET A 104 -13.88 4.84 -0.12
C MET A 104 -14.10 3.34 -0.27
N GLY A 105 -13.15 2.55 0.20
CA GLY A 105 -13.15 1.11 0.05
C GLY A 105 -14.18 0.42 0.93
N ALA A 106 -14.52 0.97 2.10
CA ALA A 106 -15.46 0.35 3.05
C ALA A 106 -15.15 -1.13 3.38
N GLY A 107 -13.86 -1.50 3.36
CA GLY A 107 -13.36 -2.86 3.55
C GLY A 107 -13.25 -3.70 2.27
N TYR A 108 -13.64 -3.17 1.11
CA TYR A 108 -13.49 -3.83 -0.19
C TYR A 108 -12.13 -3.61 -0.83
N THR A 109 -11.88 -4.40 -1.88
CA THR A 109 -10.62 -4.43 -2.62
C THR A 109 -10.68 -3.60 -3.90
N LEU A 110 -9.60 -2.88 -4.19
CA LEU A 110 -9.23 -2.45 -5.54
C LEU A 110 -8.07 -3.36 -6.01
N GLU A 111 -8.30 -4.19 -7.03
CA GLU A 111 -7.28 -5.09 -7.56
C GLU A 111 -6.75 -4.58 -8.90
N LEU A 112 -5.44 -4.35 -8.98
CA LEU A 112 -4.74 -3.91 -10.19
C LEU A 112 -4.18 -5.12 -10.95
N PRO A 113 -4.44 -5.27 -12.27
CA PRO A 113 -3.94 -6.38 -13.06
C PRO A 113 -2.44 -6.22 -13.32
N LYS A 114 -1.81 -7.32 -13.74
CA LYS A 114 -0.38 -7.36 -14.12
C LYS A 114 0.02 -6.36 -15.20
N SER A 115 -0.93 -5.92 -16.02
CA SER A 115 -0.69 -4.96 -17.10
C SER A 115 -0.60 -3.50 -16.62
N VAL A 116 -0.94 -3.21 -15.36
CA VAL A 116 -0.71 -1.89 -14.79
C VAL A 116 0.77 -1.78 -14.42
N GLU A 117 1.54 -1.09 -15.25
CA GLU A 117 2.97 -0.84 -15.01
C GLU A 117 3.23 0.47 -14.26
N LEU A 118 2.28 1.42 -14.33
CA LEU A 118 2.34 2.74 -13.71
C LEU A 118 1.05 3.00 -12.95
N PHE A 119 1.14 3.49 -11.71
CA PHE A 119 -0.04 3.82 -10.93
C PHE A 119 0.26 4.91 -9.89
N PRO A 120 -0.56 5.95 -9.78
CA PRO A 120 -1.56 6.41 -10.75
C PRO A 120 -0.96 7.07 -12.00
N ILE A 121 -1.67 6.99 -13.12
CA ILE A 121 -1.31 7.71 -14.35
C ILE A 121 -2.12 9.02 -14.35
N ASN A 122 -1.46 10.16 -14.13
CA ASN A 122 -2.05 11.52 -14.12
C ASN A 122 -3.08 11.77 -12.99
N ILE A 123 -2.62 12.24 -11.83
CA ILE A 123 -3.55 12.68 -10.79
C ILE A 123 -3.89 14.15 -10.99
N THR A 124 -5.17 14.44 -11.18
CA THR A 124 -5.73 15.78 -11.07
C THR A 124 -7.06 15.65 -10.33
N PRO A 125 -7.17 16.12 -9.09
CA PRO A 125 -6.28 17.05 -8.37
C PRO A 125 -5.03 16.39 -7.73
N ASP A 126 -4.10 17.23 -7.27
CA ASP A 126 -2.76 16.84 -6.77
C ASP A 126 -2.76 15.92 -5.53
N LYS A 127 -3.93 15.60 -4.98
CA LYS A 127 -4.11 14.77 -3.79
C LYS A 127 -5.36 13.91 -3.91
N CYS A 128 -5.21 12.61 -3.64
CA CYS A 128 -6.32 11.66 -3.52
C CYS A 128 -6.29 10.96 -2.17
N THR A 129 -7.46 10.56 -1.66
CA THR A 129 -7.59 9.81 -0.41
C THR A 129 -8.17 8.43 -0.66
N PHE A 130 -7.47 7.40 -0.18
CA PHE A 130 -7.98 6.04 -0.08
C PHE A 130 -8.36 5.76 1.38
N SER A 131 -9.59 5.32 1.63
CA SER A 131 -10.11 5.10 2.99
C SER A 131 -10.67 3.71 3.12
N ASN A 132 -10.26 2.99 4.16
CA ASN A 132 -10.69 1.61 4.44
C ASN A 132 -10.61 0.72 3.19
N LEU A 133 -9.49 0.78 2.46
CA LEU A 133 -9.31 0.12 1.17
C LEU A 133 -8.21 -0.93 1.25
N THR A 134 -8.43 -2.10 0.65
CA THR A 134 -7.36 -3.03 0.31
C THR A 134 -6.96 -2.83 -1.15
N LEU A 135 -5.77 -2.29 -1.40
CA LEU A 135 -5.17 -2.24 -2.74
C LEU A 135 -4.39 -3.52 -2.96
N VAL A 136 -4.78 -4.32 -3.96
CA VAL A 136 -4.09 -5.54 -4.37
C VAL A 136 -3.34 -5.29 -5.67
N SER A 137 -2.08 -5.69 -5.68
CA SER A 137 -1.19 -5.61 -6.84
C SER A 137 -0.94 -7.00 -7.39
N SER A 138 -1.47 -7.30 -8.57
CA SER A 138 -1.29 -8.62 -9.21
C SER A 138 0.01 -8.71 -10.03
N GLY A 139 0.74 -7.59 -10.20
CA GLY A 139 2.04 -7.52 -10.86
C GLY A 139 2.86 -6.30 -10.41
N ASN A 140 4.13 -6.24 -10.82
CA ASN A 140 5.02 -5.12 -10.46
C ASN A 140 4.58 -3.81 -11.13
N PHE A 141 4.67 -2.70 -10.41
CA PHE A 141 4.40 -1.39 -10.98
C PHE A 141 5.22 -0.26 -10.34
N THR A 142 5.26 0.89 -11.01
CA THR A 142 5.86 2.11 -10.48
C THR A 142 4.78 3.00 -9.88
N TRP A 143 4.93 3.34 -8.60
CA TRP A 143 4.09 4.33 -7.94
C TRP A 143 4.46 5.73 -8.44
N GLN A 144 3.58 6.36 -9.21
CA GLN A 144 3.82 7.69 -9.77
C GLN A 144 3.19 8.79 -8.91
N ALA A 145 3.61 10.03 -9.16
CA ALA A 145 3.12 11.22 -8.49
C ALA A 145 1.77 11.71 -9.08
N PRO A 146 1.07 12.63 -8.37
CA PRO A 146 1.32 13.10 -6.99
C PRO A 146 0.75 12.22 -5.84
N SER A 147 0.45 12.82 -4.68
CA SER A 147 0.32 12.11 -3.40
C SER A 147 -1.00 11.34 -3.20
N ILE A 148 -0.92 10.16 -2.58
CA ILE A 148 -2.08 9.41 -2.10
C ILE A 148 -2.05 9.35 -0.57
N THR A 149 -3.15 9.74 0.06
CA THR A 149 -3.36 9.65 1.51
C THR A 149 -4.21 8.43 1.85
N PHE A 150 -3.72 7.55 2.71
CA PHE A 150 -4.46 6.46 3.29
C PHE A 150 -5.08 6.88 4.63
N SER A 151 -6.37 6.62 4.80
CA SER A 151 -7.13 6.89 6.02
C SER A 151 -7.93 5.67 6.47
N GLY A 152 -8.37 5.68 7.74
CA GLY A 152 -8.98 4.51 8.36
C GLY A 152 -8.02 3.32 8.42
N SER A 153 -8.52 2.11 8.20
CA SER A 153 -7.71 0.88 8.16
C SER A 153 -7.55 0.39 6.72
N SER A 154 -6.40 0.67 6.11
CA SER A 154 -6.13 0.33 4.72
C SER A 154 -4.96 -0.65 4.58
N THR A 155 -4.88 -1.33 3.44
CA THR A 155 -3.82 -2.31 3.14
C THR A 155 -3.34 -2.12 1.71
N ILE A 156 -2.03 -2.21 1.50
CA ILE A 156 -1.41 -2.48 0.20
C ILE A 156 -0.86 -3.89 0.26
N SER A 157 -1.44 -4.79 -0.51
CA SER A 157 -1.04 -6.18 -0.65
C SER A 157 -0.30 -6.37 -1.96
N GLY A 158 1.01 -6.63 -1.88
CA GLY A 158 1.84 -6.87 -3.05
C GLY A 158 1.67 -8.26 -3.67
N GLN A 159 1.18 -9.25 -2.91
CA GLN A 159 1.15 -10.66 -3.34
C GLN A 159 2.52 -11.18 -3.85
N GLY A 160 3.61 -10.71 -3.23
CA GLY A 160 5.00 -10.98 -3.61
C GLY A 160 5.55 -10.05 -4.69
N ASN A 161 4.76 -9.11 -5.22
CA ASN A 161 5.19 -8.15 -6.24
C ASN A 161 5.93 -6.95 -5.64
N CYS A 162 6.54 -6.18 -6.54
CA CYS A 162 7.35 -5.00 -6.27
C CYS A 162 6.60 -3.72 -6.69
N ILE A 163 6.56 -2.75 -5.79
CA ILE A 163 6.18 -1.37 -6.09
C ILE A 163 7.44 -0.50 -6.06
N THR A 164 7.77 0.13 -7.17
CA THR A 164 8.88 1.09 -7.25
C THR A 164 8.36 2.51 -7.06
N LEU A 165 8.83 3.23 -6.06
CA LEU A 165 8.42 4.62 -5.83
C LEU A 165 9.14 5.55 -6.82
N ALA A 166 8.38 6.38 -7.54
CA ALA A 166 8.96 7.50 -8.28
C ALA A 166 9.49 8.56 -7.28
N PRO A 167 10.49 9.38 -7.65
CA PRO A 167 11.12 10.33 -6.73
C PRO A 167 10.14 11.25 -6.00
N GLU A 168 9.10 11.72 -6.70
CA GLU A 168 8.07 12.64 -6.20
C GLU A 168 6.80 11.94 -5.66
N SER A 169 6.79 10.60 -5.64
CA SER A 169 5.65 9.86 -5.13
C SER A 169 5.56 9.97 -3.61
N ILE A 170 4.36 10.19 -3.08
CA ILE A 170 4.13 10.31 -1.63
C ILE A 170 2.93 9.46 -1.24
N ILE A 171 3.15 8.57 -0.28
CA ILE A 171 2.17 7.77 0.44
C ILE A 171 2.06 8.39 1.83
N THR A 172 0.92 9.01 2.12
CA THR A 172 0.65 9.58 3.45
C THR A 172 -0.26 8.66 4.26
N VAL A 173 0.07 8.37 5.51
CA VAL A 173 -0.82 7.71 6.47
C VAL A 173 -1.45 8.79 7.34
N ALA A 174 -2.77 8.99 7.21
CA ALA A 174 -3.50 10.05 7.90
C ALA A 174 -3.46 9.90 9.43
N ALA A 175 -3.89 10.93 10.16
CA ALA A 175 -4.00 10.88 11.61
C ALA A 175 -5.02 9.82 12.05
N GLY A 176 -4.67 9.04 13.08
CA GLY A 176 -5.45 7.91 13.59
C GLY A 176 -5.61 6.74 12.60
N ALA A 177 -4.96 6.79 11.44
CA ALA A 177 -5.08 5.76 10.41
C ALA A 177 -4.03 4.66 10.57
N THR A 178 -4.32 3.49 10.00
CA THR A 178 -3.40 2.38 9.86
C THR A 178 -3.26 2.00 8.40
N LEU A 179 -2.02 1.97 7.91
CA LEU A 179 -1.67 1.40 6.62
C LEU A 179 -0.86 0.12 6.82
N LEU A 180 -1.38 -1.01 6.36
CA LEU A 180 -0.65 -2.26 6.32
C LEU A 180 0.04 -2.43 4.95
N LEU A 181 1.35 -2.64 4.94
CA LEU A 181 2.10 -3.13 3.79
C LEU A 181 2.31 -4.63 3.99
N GLN A 182 1.76 -5.43 3.09
CA GLN A 182 1.77 -6.88 3.20
C GLN A 182 2.27 -7.57 1.94
N ASP A 183 3.12 -8.59 2.12
CA ASP A 183 3.61 -9.47 1.06
C ASP A 183 4.13 -8.66 -0.14
N ILE A 184 5.04 -7.72 0.12
CA ILE A 184 5.38 -6.68 -0.85
C ILE A 184 6.83 -6.25 -0.76
N THR A 185 7.42 -5.90 -1.91
CA THR A 185 8.67 -5.14 -1.94
C THR A 185 8.39 -3.69 -2.34
N ILE A 186 8.78 -2.73 -1.51
CA ILE A 186 8.77 -1.29 -1.85
C ILE A 186 10.20 -0.86 -2.17
N LYS A 187 10.42 -0.29 -3.35
CA LYS A 187 11.72 0.20 -3.80
C LYS A 187 11.80 1.71 -3.89
N ASN A 188 13.03 2.19 -3.85
CA ASN A 188 13.40 3.60 -3.97
C ASN A 188 12.84 4.47 -2.84
N LEU A 189 12.80 3.92 -1.62
CA LEU A 189 12.32 4.67 -0.46
C LEU A 189 13.31 5.79 -0.09
N ASN A 190 12.79 7.00 0.06
CA ASN A 190 13.47 8.18 0.60
C ASN A 190 12.59 8.84 1.69
N SER A 191 13.13 9.87 2.36
CA SER A 191 12.46 10.57 3.47
C SER A 191 11.12 11.22 3.13
N ALA A 192 10.84 11.49 1.84
CA ALA A 192 9.61 12.13 1.39
C ALA A 192 8.52 11.13 0.95
N ASN A 193 8.84 9.83 0.81
CA ASN A 193 7.92 8.92 0.15
C ASN A 193 6.85 8.32 1.06
N ILE A 194 7.17 7.91 2.28
CA ILE A 194 6.17 7.38 3.22
C ILE A 194 6.12 8.30 4.44
N ILE A 195 5.01 9.01 4.58
CA ILE A 195 4.82 10.05 5.60
C ILE A 195 3.68 9.62 6.54
N CYS A 196 3.97 9.50 7.82
CA CYS A 196 2.93 9.48 8.84
C CYS A 196 2.52 10.93 9.14
N ALA A 197 1.22 11.24 9.14
CA ALA A 197 0.74 12.61 9.30
C ALA A 197 0.69 13.09 10.77
N SER A 198 0.75 12.16 11.73
CA SER A 198 0.67 12.46 13.16
C SER A 198 1.29 11.33 14.01
N PRO A 199 1.49 11.54 15.33
CA PRO A 199 1.95 10.49 16.23
C PRO A 199 0.96 9.32 16.36
N SER A 200 -0.32 9.54 16.01
CA SER A 200 -1.36 8.50 16.02
C SER A 200 -1.43 7.69 14.72
N SER A 201 -0.68 8.08 13.68
CA SER A 201 -0.60 7.35 12.42
C SER A 201 0.20 6.05 12.60
N THR A 202 -0.20 4.97 11.94
CA THR A 202 0.48 3.67 12.07
C THR A 202 0.77 3.04 10.70
N LEU A 203 2.03 2.71 10.46
CA LEU A 203 2.48 1.88 9.34
C LEU A 203 2.80 0.48 9.86
N LEU A 204 2.08 -0.54 9.39
CA LEU A 204 2.32 -1.94 9.71
C LEU A 204 3.10 -2.61 8.57
N LEU A 205 4.13 -3.37 8.91
CA LEU A 205 4.91 -4.19 7.98
C LEU A 205 4.66 -5.66 8.26
N LYS A 206 4.23 -6.41 7.25
CA LYS A 206 3.99 -7.86 7.33
C LYS A 206 4.55 -8.55 6.10
N ASN A 207 5.62 -9.33 6.24
CA ASN A 207 6.31 -9.93 5.09
C ASN A 207 6.62 -8.86 4.02
N ALA A 208 7.15 -7.72 4.48
CA ALA A 208 7.44 -6.57 3.63
C ALA A 208 8.96 -6.38 3.49
N THR A 209 9.39 -6.05 2.28
CA THR A 209 10.77 -5.62 1.99
C THR A 209 10.77 -4.14 1.65
N LEU A 210 11.53 -3.33 2.37
CA LEU A 210 11.72 -1.91 2.10
C LEU A 210 13.15 -1.66 1.62
N GLU A 211 13.32 -1.18 0.39
CA GLU A 211 14.62 -0.85 -0.19
C GLU A 211 14.84 0.66 -0.22
N LEU A 212 15.87 1.11 0.48
CA LEU A 212 16.24 2.53 0.53
C LEU A 212 16.98 2.96 -0.75
N ALA A 213 16.61 4.13 -1.25
CA ALA A 213 17.39 4.88 -2.25
C ALA A 213 18.26 5.96 -1.61
N ASP A 214 17.85 6.48 -0.44
CA ASP A 214 18.58 7.52 0.30
C ASP A 214 18.42 7.29 1.81
N ASN A 215 19.06 8.11 2.62
CA ASN A 215 18.78 8.19 4.05
C ASN A 215 17.31 8.56 4.26
N VAL A 216 16.67 7.82 5.17
CA VAL A 216 15.27 8.02 5.55
C VAL A 216 15.22 8.52 6.98
N THR A 217 14.52 9.63 7.21
CA THR A 217 14.13 10.06 8.55
C THR A 217 12.62 9.98 8.67
N THR A 218 12.13 9.23 9.66
CA THR A 218 10.74 9.28 10.07
C THR A 218 10.62 10.21 11.27
N TRP A 219 9.74 11.21 11.18
CA TRP A 219 9.60 12.27 12.20
C TRP A 219 8.44 12.06 13.16
N THR A 220 7.43 11.30 12.75
CA THR A 220 6.22 11.06 13.53
C THR A 220 5.61 9.70 13.17
N GLY A 221 4.74 9.19 14.04
CA GLY A 221 3.94 7.99 13.80
C GLY A 221 4.62 6.69 14.23
N ASN A 222 3.86 5.61 14.18
CA ASN A 222 4.28 4.30 14.68
C ASN A 222 4.57 3.37 13.50
N ILE A 223 5.78 2.85 13.41
CA ILE A 223 6.15 1.83 12.43
C ILE A 223 6.23 0.54 13.21
N ILE A 224 5.39 -0.43 12.85
CA ILE A 224 5.26 -1.69 13.58
C ILE A 224 5.58 -2.84 12.64
N VAL A 225 6.56 -3.65 13.01
CA VAL A 225 6.90 -4.91 12.33
C VAL A 225 6.03 -6.01 12.95
N ALA A 226 5.00 -6.41 12.22
CA ALA A 226 3.98 -7.37 12.66
C ALA A 226 4.28 -8.82 12.22
N ASP A 227 5.18 -8.99 11.24
CA ASP A 227 5.68 -10.28 10.75
C ASP A 227 7.11 -10.08 10.23
N GLU A 228 7.85 -11.16 10.01
CA GLU A 228 9.22 -11.08 9.50
C GLU A 228 9.29 -10.17 8.26
N SER A 229 10.20 -9.20 8.28
CA SER A 229 10.31 -8.17 7.24
C SER A 229 11.78 -7.82 7.02
N VAL A 230 12.09 -7.21 5.88
CA VAL A 230 13.46 -6.88 5.48
C VAL A 230 13.57 -5.39 5.16
N CYS A 231 14.63 -4.76 5.65
CA CYS A 231 15.06 -3.42 5.25
C CYS A 231 16.38 -3.56 4.48
N ILE A 232 16.34 -3.35 3.17
CA ILE A 232 17.54 -3.23 2.34
C ILE A 232 18.06 -1.80 2.47
N LEU A 233 18.98 -1.61 3.40
CA LEU A 233 19.55 -0.32 3.75
C LEU A 233 20.70 0.10 2.83
N LYS A 234 21.40 -0.86 2.22
CA LYS A 234 22.67 -0.60 1.51
C LYS A 234 23.65 0.12 2.43
N ASP A 235 24.16 1.29 2.05
CA ASP A 235 24.99 2.20 2.84
C ASP A 235 24.18 3.33 3.54
N LYS A 236 22.85 3.26 3.54
CA LYS A 236 21.95 4.33 4.01
C LYS A 236 21.44 4.11 5.43
N GLN A 237 20.98 5.18 6.05
CA GLN A 237 20.43 5.16 7.42
C GLN A 237 18.91 5.29 7.38
N TRP A 238 18.24 4.60 8.31
CA TRP A 238 16.84 4.87 8.65
C TRP A 238 16.76 5.35 10.09
N ASP A 239 16.50 6.64 10.28
CA ASP A 239 16.45 7.29 11.57
C ASP A 239 15.00 7.55 12.03
N PHE A 240 14.69 7.17 13.26
CA PHE A 240 13.41 7.40 13.93
C PHE A 240 13.55 8.56 14.92
N SER A 241 13.25 9.77 14.45
CA SER A 241 13.37 11.02 15.17
C SER A 241 12.00 11.59 15.56
N GLY A 242 12.01 12.63 16.42
CA GLY A 242 10.79 13.31 16.86
C GLY A 242 9.86 12.40 17.65
N ASP A 243 8.59 12.37 17.25
CA ASP A 243 7.54 11.54 17.87
C ASP A 243 7.37 10.19 17.15
N SER A 244 8.31 9.81 16.29
CA SER A 244 8.26 8.50 15.62
C SER A 244 8.80 7.39 16.51
N VAL A 245 8.25 6.19 16.33
CA VAL A 245 8.70 4.98 17.02
C VAL A 245 8.70 3.80 16.07
N LEU A 246 9.82 3.06 16.04
CA LEU A 246 9.87 1.72 15.46
C LEU A 246 9.57 0.68 16.55
N THR A 247 8.59 -0.18 16.35
CA THR A 247 8.31 -1.32 17.23
C THR A 247 8.49 -2.64 16.50
N VAL A 248 9.30 -3.53 17.05
CA VAL A 248 9.45 -4.92 16.58
C VAL A 248 8.95 -5.83 17.71
N SER A 249 7.88 -6.58 17.45
CA SER A 249 7.19 -7.37 18.48
C SER A 249 7.15 -8.85 18.13
N GLY A 250 7.99 -9.65 18.80
CA GLY A 250 7.99 -11.12 18.66
C GLY A 250 8.40 -11.67 17.30
N VAL A 251 9.02 -10.84 16.46
CA VAL A 251 9.43 -11.15 15.09
C VAL A 251 10.82 -10.59 14.79
N THR A 252 11.39 -10.97 13.65
CA THR A 252 12.68 -10.45 13.18
C THR A 252 12.48 -9.37 12.12
N LEU A 253 13.12 -8.21 12.31
CA LEU A 253 13.37 -7.25 11.24
C LEU A 253 14.81 -7.45 10.74
N TRP A 254 14.96 -7.86 9.48
CA TRP A 254 16.27 -8.06 8.87
C TRP A 254 16.78 -6.76 8.25
N LYS A 255 18.07 -6.49 8.38
CA LYS A 255 18.80 -5.45 7.64
C LYS A 255 19.65 -6.10 6.57
N ASP A 256 19.68 -5.51 5.38
CA ASP A 256 20.45 -6.01 4.25
C ASP A 256 21.28 -4.88 3.61
N GLN A 257 22.54 -5.17 3.27
CA GLN A 257 23.44 -4.25 2.56
C GLN A 257 23.34 -4.33 1.03
N ALA A 258 22.61 -5.31 0.47
CA ALA A 258 22.48 -5.58 -0.98
C ALA A 258 23.79 -5.42 -1.78
N GLY A 259 24.89 -5.96 -1.25
CA GLY A 259 26.22 -5.89 -1.88
C GLY A 259 27.00 -4.58 -1.68
N ALA A 260 26.48 -3.61 -0.92
CA ALA A 260 27.22 -2.43 -0.51
C ALA A 260 28.43 -2.80 0.39
N SER A 261 29.47 -1.96 0.35
CA SER A 261 30.72 -2.15 1.11
C SER A 261 30.54 -1.99 2.62
N SER A 262 29.53 -1.24 3.03
CA SER A 262 29.11 -1.05 4.41
C SER A 262 27.61 -1.22 4.53
N ILE A 263 27.16 -1.80 5.63
CA ILE A 263 25.73 -1.83 5.95
C ILE A 263 25.29 -0.55 6.64
N GLY A 264 24.15 -0.06 6.20
CA GLY A 264 23.36 0.96 6.86
C GLY A 264 22.88 0.56 8.25
N ASN A 265 22.31 1.51 8.97
CA ASN A 265 21.75 1.25 10.29
C ASN A 265 20.33 1.80 10.46
N ILE A 266 19.67 1.27 11.49
CA ILE A 266 18.38 1.76 11.97
C ILE A 266 18.65 2.39 13.34
N THR A 267 18.30 3.66 13.51
CA THR A 267 18.61 4.45 14.72
C THR A 267 17.37 5.19 15.24
N GLY A 268 17.46 5.76 16.45
CA GLY A 268 16.39 6.55 17.05
C GLY A 268 15.55 5.79 18.08
N THR A 269 14.27 6.15 18.21
CA THR A 269 13.36 5.53 19.19
C THR A 269 12.89 4.15 18.70
N ILE A 270 13.47 3.09 19.26
CA ILE A 270 13.21 1.70 18.88
C ILE A 270 12.74 0.90 20.09
N ASN A 271 11.58 0.24 19.96
CA ASN A 271 11.00 -0.65 20.93
C ASN A 271 11.11 -2.11 20.46
N LEU A 272 11.92 -2.90 21.15
CA LEU A 272 12.01 -4.35 20.95
C LEU A 272 11.23 -5.04 22.05
N ILE A 273 10.06 -5.59 21.73
CA ILE A 273 9.14 -6.18 22.71
C ILE A 273 8.80 -7.61 22.34
N ASN A 274 8.34 -8.40 23.32
CA ASN A 274 7.90 -9.79 23.11
C ASN A 274 8.93 -10.69 22.39
N GLY A 275 10.22 -10.40 22.52
CA GLY A 275 11.30 -11.12 21.80
C GLY A 275 11.56 -10.63 20.38
N GLY A 276 11.06 -9.45 20.00
CA GLY A 276 11.39 -8.83 18.72
C GLY A 276 12.87 -8.46 18.63
N ILE A 277 13.47 -8.67 17.45
CA ILE A 277 14.90 -8.46 17.21
C ILE A 277 15.15 -7.80 15.86
N ILE A 278 16.25 -7.05 15.76
CA ILE A 278 16.77 -6.53 14.49
C ILE A 278 18.09 -7.25 14.20
N LEU A 279 18.16 -7.97 13.08
CA LEU A 279 19.34 -8.75 12.68
C LEU A 279 19.88 -8.28 11.34
N GLN A 280 21.17 -8.49 11.10
CA GLN A 280 21.76 -8.30 9.78
C GLN A 280 21.73 -9.60 8.99
N GLN A 281 21.28 -9.52 7.74
CA GLN A 281 21.42 -10.59 6.76
C GLN A 281 22.86 -10.58 6.23
N ALA A 282 23.65 -11.58 6.64
CA ALA A 282 24.99 -11.76 6.11
C ALA A 282 24.92 -12.44 4.74
N PHE A 283 25.32 -11.75 3.67
CA PHE A 283 25.57 -12.45 2.41
C PHE A 283 26.79 -13.35 2.57
N GLY A 284 26.65 -14.61 2.15
CA GLY A 284 27.78 -15.51 1.88
C GLY A 284 28.08 -16.57 2.93
N ASN A 285 27.47 -16.53 4.11
CA ASN A 285 27.38 -17.60 5.12
C ASN A 285 26.54 -17.04 6.25
N ILE A 286 25.70 -17.85 6.89
CA ILE A 286 25.09 -17.48 8.18
C ILE A 286 26.23 -17.26 9.17
N ARG A 287 26.76 -16.04 9.19
CA ARG A 287 27.47 -15.51 10.33
C ARG A 287 26.37 -15.02 11.25
N LEU A 288 25.76 -15.97 11.98
CA LEU A 288 25.41 -15.68 13.36
C LEU A 288 26.61 -14.93 13.92
N MET A 289 26.41 -13.80 14.59
CA MET A 289 27.50 -13.11 15.25
C MET A 289 28.09 -14.08 16.28
N GLN A 290 29.04 -14.90 15.84
CA GLN A 290 29.68 -15.96 16.60
C GLN A 290 30.42 -15.32 17.78
N SER A 291 30.76 -14.03 17.69
CA SER A 291 31.25 -13.24 18.82
C SER A 291 30.24 -13.11 19.97
N GLU A 292 28.94 -13.04 19.72
CA GLU A 292 27.92 -12.95 20.78
C GLU A 292 27.55 -14.33 21.33
N ILE A 293 27.52 -15.35 20.48
CA ILE A 293 27.33 -16.75 20.90
C ILE A 293 28.54 -17.28 21.69
N ASP A 294 29.77 -16.95 21.29
CA ASP A 294 30.98 -17.36 22.01
C ASP A 294 31.13 -16.64 23.35
N VAL A 295 30.66 -15.38 23.46
CA VAL A 295 30.58 -14.67 24.73
C VAL A 295 29.55 -15.32 25.67
N LEU A 296 28.37 -15.70 25.16
CA LEU A 296 27.34 -16.39 25.94
C LEU A 296 27.75 -17.82 26.33
N GLN A 297 28.35 -18.59 25.42
CA GLN A 297 28.88 -19.94 25.67
C GLN A 297 30.08 -19.88 26.64
N GLY A 298 30.94 -18.86 26.52
CA GLY A 298 32.04 -18.60 27.44
C GLY A 298 31.55 -18.23 28.86
N PHE A 299 30.45 -17.50 28.98
CA PHE A 299 29.82 -17.18 30.26
C PHE A 299 29.20 -18.42 30.93
N LEU A 300 28.58 -19.31 30.14
CA LEU A 300 27.99 -20.55 30.64
C LEU A 300 29.05 -21.58 31.07
N ARG A 301 30.20 -21.65 30.39
CA ARG A 301 31.30 -22.56 30.76
C ARG A 301 32.06 -22.16 32.03
N ARG A 302 32.00 -20.90 32.46
CA ARG A 302 32.64 -20.42 33.71
C ARG A 302 31.82 -20.65 34.98
N ARG A 303 30.61 -21.22 34.87
CA ARG A 303 29.76 -21.61 36.02
C ARG A 303 29.87 -23.09 36.39
N THR A 304 30.97 -23.77 36.07
CA THR A 304 31.28 -25.06 36.68
C THR A 304 31.67 -24.85 38.15
N ILE A 305 30.67 -24.97 39.01
CA ILE A 305 30.81 -24.99 40.47
C ILE A 305 31.79 -26.14 40.81
N PRO A 306 32.92 -25.88 41.49
CA PRO A 306 33.83 -26.95 41.91
C PRO A 306 33.09 -27.93 42.82
N SER A 307 33.13 -29.22 42.49
CA SER A 307 32.51 -30.24 43.34
C SER A 307 33.16 -30.23 44.73
N PRO A 308 32.39 -30.31 45.83
CA PRO A 308 32.96 -30.39 47.17
C PRO A 308 33.83 -31.64 47.30
N ARG A 309 35.13 -31.47 47.57
CA ARG A 309 35.99 -32.59 47.97
C ARG A 309 35.48 -33.14 49.29
N ARG A 310 34.90 -34.34 49.28
CA ARG A 310 34.63 -35.12 50.49
C ARG A 310 35.98 -35.52 51.11
N ARG A 311 36.19 -35.12 52.37
CA ARG A 311 37.17 -35.70 53.28
C ARG A 311 36.55 -36.90 53.97
#